data_AF-A0A2D2Q2Q8-F1
#
_entry.id   AF-A0A2D2Q2Q8-F1
#
_cell.length_a   1.000
_cell.length_b   1.000
_cell.length_c   1.000
_cell.angle_alpha   90.00
_cell.angle_beta   90.00
_cell.angle_gamma   90.00
#
_symmetry.space_group_name_H-M   'P 1'
#
loop_
_entity.id
_entity.type
_entity.pdbx_description
1 polymer ?
#
loop_
_entity_poly.entity_id
_entity_poly.type
_entity_poly.pdbx_seq_one_letter_code
_entity_poly.pdbx_strand_id
1 'polypeptide(L)'
;MAHLGDNAAIQVADRLLRQYGFDLDGASVEAILDRWLRHFSPRWIRLALIEALYLGRYKAISVEQILELWQRREQPIYHFNSEFEAIICHPLSPLIPNSEPCPSPTHPKVETAISEFHPSIAGEPFIAKLTNLMQQWTSQESTLQQVP
;
A
#
# COMPACT_ATOMS: atom_id res chain seq x y z
N MET A 1 13.51 -1.29 -31.81
CA MET A 1 13.98 -0.59 -30.60
C MET A 1 12.94 -0.53 -29.45
N ALA A 2 11.77 -1.19 -29.54
CA ALA A 2 10.73 -1.15 -28.50
C ALA A 2 11.02 -2.02 -27.26
N HIS A 3 11.74 -3.14 -27.44
CA HIS A 3 11.96 -4.13 -26.38
C HIS A 3 12.72 -3.60 -25.13
N LEU A 4 13.49 -2.52 -25.26
CA LEU A 4 14.24 -1.98 -24.12
C LEU A 4 13.33 -1.27 -23.11
N GLY A 5 12.32 -0.54 -23.61
CA GLY A 5 11.31 0.12 -22.77
C GLY A 5 10.35 -0.87 -22.12
N ASP A 6 10.03 -1.95 -22.83
CA ASP A 6 9.15 -3.02 -22.35
C ASP A 6 9.79 -3.78 -21.18
N ASN A 7 11.05 -4.17 -21.29
CA ASN A 7 11.77 -4.84 -20.21
C ASN A 7 11.90 -3.96 -18.96
N ALA A 8 12.17 -2.67 -19.13
CA ALA A 8 12.21 -1.73 -18.02
C ALA A 8 10.84 -1.60 -17.33
N ALA A 9 9.74 -1.57 -18.11
CA ALA A 9 8.39 -1.51 -17.57
C ALA A 9 8.03 -2.77 -16.76
N ILE A 10 8.45 -3.97 -17.21
CA ILE A 10 8.27 -5.22 -16.46
C ILE A 10 9.03 -5.19 -15.14
N GLN A 11 10.30 -4.75 -15.15
CA GLN A 11 11.10 -4.65 -13.93
C GLN A 11 10.49 -3.68 -12.92
N VAL A 12 9.98 -2.53 -13.39
CA VAL A 12 9.26 -1.59 -12.52
C VAL A 12 8.00 -2.24 -11.96
N ALA A 13 7.21 -2.94 -12.78
CA ALA A 13 6.00 -3.60 -12.33
C ALA A 13 6.26 -4.67 -11.25
N ASP A 14 7.27 -5.53 -11.44
CA ASP A 14 7.70 -6.51 -10.44
C ASP A 14 8.09 -5.84 -9.13
N ARG A 15 8.93 -4.80 -9.20
CA ARG A 15 9.36 -4.05 -8.02
C ARG A 15 8.17 -3.41 -7.30
N LEU A 16 7.22 -2.80 -8.01
CA LEU A 16 6.05 -2.15 -7.39
C LEU A 16 5.17 -3.15 -6.65
N LEU A 17 4.91 -4.32 -7.25
CA LEU A 17 4.12 -5.38 -6.61
C LEU A 17 4.75 -5.86 -5.30
N ARG A 18 6.08 -6.01 -5.27
CA ARG A 18 6.82 -6.46 -4.09
C ARG A 18 6.97 -5.38 -3.02
N GLN A 19 7.42 -4.19 -3.42
CA GLN A 19 7.74 -3.09 -2.50
C GLN A 19 6.50 -2.59 -1.76
N TYR A 20 5.35 -2.54 -2.44
CA TYR A 20 4.10 -2.03 -1.87
C TYR A 20 3.19 -3.14 -1.33
N GLY A 21 3.63 -4.40 -1.34
CA GLY A 21 2.92 -5.51 -0.72
C GLY A 21 1.51 -5.71 -1.28
N PHE A 22 1.38 -5.79 -2.61
CA PHE A 22 0.08 -6.01 -3.22
C PHE A 22 -0.56 -7.33 -2.74
N ASP A 23 -1.86 -7.31 -2.50
CA ASP A 23 -2.68 -8.49 -2.28
C ASP A 23 -2.91 -9.21 -3.62
N LEU A 24 -2.22 -10.34 -3.78
CA LEU A 24 -2.22 -11.15 -4.99
C LEU A 24 -3.17 -12.36 -4.90
N ASP A 25 -4.04 -12.42 -3.88
CA ASP A 25 -4.98 -13.53 -3.68
C ASP A 25 -4.30 -14.91 -3.65
N GLY A 26 -3.12 -14.98 -3.00
CA GLY A 26 -2.31 -16.20 -2.88
C GLY A 26 -1.46 -16.56 -4.10
N ALA A 27 -1.53 -15.79 -5.20
CA ALA A 27 -0.66 -15.97 -6.36
C ALA A 27 0.72 -15.32 -6.15
N SER A 28 1.72 -15.79 -6.91
CA SER A 28 3.05 -15.15 -6.95
C SER A 28 3.06 -13.94 -7.87
N VAL A 29 4.01 -13.01 -7.64
CA VAL A 29 4.19 -11.81 -8.47
C VAL A 29 4.42 -12.19 -9.94
N GLU A 30 5.23 -13.22 -10.18
CA GLU A 30 5.55 -13.73 -11.51
C GLU A 30 4.30 -14.26 -12.21
N ALA A 31 3.44 -15.01 -11.51
CA ALA A 31 2.21 -15.55 -12.07
C ALA A 31 1.21 -14.45 -12.44
N ILE A 32 1.10 -13.40 -11.62
CA ILE A 32 0.26 -12.23 -11.90
C ILE A 32 0.78 -11.46 -13.12
N LEU A 33 2.08 -11.17 -13.16
CA LEU A 33 2.69 -10.45 -14.28
C LEU A 33 2.59 -11.24 -15.59
N ASP A 34 2.89 -12.54 -15.57
CA ASP A 34 2.75 -13.41 -16.73
C ASP A 34 1.31 -13.45 -17.23
N ARG A 35 0.31 -13.47 -16.33
CA ARG A 35 -1.10 -13.34 -16.70
C ARG A 35 -1.40 -12.04 -17.42
N TRP A 36 -0.98 -10.90 -16.87
CA TRP A 36 -1.25 -9.60 -17.50
C TRP A 36 -0.48 -9.42 -18.81
N LEU A 37 0.76 -9.88 -18.90
CA LEU A 37 1.62 -9.75 -20.09
C LEU A 37 1.09 -10.54 -21.30
N ARG A 38 0.25 -11.56 -21.09
CA ARG A 38 -0.45 -12.26 -22.18
C ARG A 38 -1.50 -11.40 -22.88
N HIS A 39 -2.05 -10.39 -22.20
CA HIS A 39 -3.21 -9.62 -22.67
C HIS A 39 -2.93 -8.13 -22.84
N PHE A 40 -1.95 -7.60 -22.10
CA PHE A 40 -1.67 -6.17 -22.03
C PHE A 40 -0.20 -5.87 -22.28
N SER A 41 0.06 -4.69 -22.85
CA SER A 41 1.45 -4.24 -23.02
C SER A 41 2.12 -3.97 -21.67
N PRO A 42 3.44 -4.20 -21.53
CA PRO A 42 4.20 -3.90 -20.31
C PRO A 42 4.00 -2.46 -19.81
N ARG A 43 3.94 -1.52 -20.75
CA ARG A 43 3.70 -0.10 -20.44
C ARG A 43 2.34 0.12 -19.78
N TRP A 44 1.29 -0.53 -20.27
CA TRP A 44 -0.05 -0.43 -19.69
C TRP A 44 -0.09 -0.99 -18.27
N ILE A 45 0.56 -2.14 -18.04
CA ILE A 45 0.66 -2.76 -16.72
C ILE A 45 1.34 -1.81 -15.74
N ARG A 46 2.47 -1.21 -16.13
CA ARG A 46 3.19 -0.23 -15.32
C ARG A 46 2.30 0.97 -14.95
N LEU A 47 1.61 1.55 -15.94
CA LEU A 47 0.72 2.68 -15.72
C LEU A 47 -0.46 2.31 -14.79
N ALA A 48 -1.05 1.13 -14.97
CA ALA A 48 -2.20 0.68 -14.18
C ALA A 48 -1.82 0.41 -12.73
N LEU A 49 -0.61 -0.10 -12.48
CA LEU A 49 -0.06 -0.26 -11.12
C LEU A 49 0.10 1.09 -10.41
N ILE A 50 0.66 2.08 -11.11
CA ILE A 50 0.83 3.43 -10.54
C ILE A 50 -0.53 4.07 -10.28
N GLU A 51 -1.50 3.93 -11.19
CA GLU A 51 -2.87 4.43 -10.98
C GLU A 51 -3.55 3.73 -9.79
N ALA A 52 -3.39 2.41 -9.63
CA ALA A 52 -3.94 1.69 -8.48
C ALA A 52 -3.35 2.21 -7.16
N LEU A 53 -2.03 2.44 -7.12
CA LEU A 53 -1.37 3.05 -5.97
C LEU A 53 -1.86 4.47 -5.69
N TYR A 54 -2.05 5.28 -6.74
CA TYR A 54 -2.59 6.63 -6.63
C TYR A 54 -4.00 6.63 -6.02
N LEU A 55 -4.81 5.62 -6.35
CA LEU A 55 -6.15 5.42 -5.80
C LEU A 55 -6.15 4.69 -4.43
N GLY A 56 -4.99 4.34 -3.88
CA GLY A 56 -4.86 3.61 -2.62
C GLY A 56 -5.33 2.15 -2.69
N ARG A 57 -5.34 1.54 -3.87
CA ARG A 57 -5.78 0.16 -4.11
C ARG A 57 -4.59 -0.77 -4.27
N TYR A 58 -4.44 -1.69 -3.33
CA TYR A 58 -3.31 -2.63 -3.28
C TYR A 58 -3.69 -4.05 -3.74
N LYS A 59 -4.88 -4.27 -4.32
CA LYS A 59 -5.30 -5.59 -4.78
C LYS A 59 -4.98 -5.81 -6.25
N ALA A 60 -4.44 -6.97 -6.61
CA ALA A 60 -4.17 -7.34 -8.00
C ALA A 60 -5.43 -7.21 -8.88
N ILE A 61 -6.60 -7.63 -8.37
CA ILE A 61 -7.86 -7.50 -9.10
C ILE A 61 -8.23 -6.05 -9.42
N SER A 62 -7.83 -5.08 -8.59
CA SER A 62 -8.06 -3.66 -8.88
C SER A 62 -7.21 -3.16 -10.04
N VAL A 63 -5.98 -3.67 -10.20
CA VAL A 63 -5.12 -3.36 -11.35
C VAL A 63 -5.71 -3.95 -12.63
N GLU A 64 -6.19 -5.19 -12.55
CA GLU A 64 -6.82 -5.88 -13.68
C GLU A 64 -8.08 -5.14 -14.17
N GLN A 65 -8.92 -4.66 -13.25
CA GLN A 65 -10.08 -3.83 -13.59
C GLN A 65 -9.70 -2.52 -14.30
N ILE A 66 -8.61 -1.87 -13.89
CA ILE A 66 -8.10 -0.66 -14.55
C ILE A 66 -7.63 -1.00 -15.98
N LEU A 67 -6.89 -2.11 -16.14
CA LEU A 67 -6.41 -2.58 -17.44
C LEU A 67 -7.57 -2.91 -18.39
N GLU A 68 -8.58 -3.63 -17.91
CA GLU A 68 -9.79 -3.93 -18.70
C GLU A 68 -10.54 -2.67 -19.10
N LEU A 69 -10.67 -1.70 -18.20
CA LEU A 69 -11.30 -0.41 -18.49
C LEU A 69 -10.57 0.34 -19.60
N TRP A 70 -9.23 0.39 -19.52
CA TRP A 70 -8.41 1.00 -20.56
C TRP A 70 -8.47 0.24 -21.88
N GLN A 71 -8.56 -1.09 -21.84
CA GLN A 71 -8.67 -1.91 -23.05
C GLN A 71 -9.98 -1.63 -23.78
N ARG A 72 -11.10 -1.51 -23.05
CA ARG A 72 -12.40 -1.14 -23.62
C ARG A 72 -12.41 0.25 -24.24
N ARG A 73 -11.54 1.15 -23.77
CA ARG A 73 -11.37 2.51 -24.29
C ARG A 73 -10.25 2.63 -25.31
N GLU A 74 -9.52 1.54 -25.57
CA GLU A 74 -8.34 1.46 -26.45
C GLU A 74 -7.18 2.41 -26.07
N GLN A 75 -7.23 3.04 -24.90
CA GLN A 75 -6.20 3.97 -24.43
C GLN A 75 -6.04 3.96 -22.90
N PRO A 76 -4.81 4.13 -22.38
CA PRO A 76 -4.58 4.34 -20.95
C PRO A 76 -5.05 5.73 -20.52
N ILE A 77 -5.80 5.78 -19.42
CA ILE A 77 -6.30 7.03 -18.82
C ILE A 77 -5.94 7.02 -17.34
N TYR A 78 -5.01 7.87 -16.93
CA TYR A 78 -4.47 7.95 -15.57
C TYR A 78 -4.54 9.37 -15.04
N HIS A 79 -4.60 9.51 -13.72
CA HIS A 79 -4.73 10.79 -13.01
C HIS A 79 -3.48 11.17 -12.21
N PHE A 80 -2.57 10.21 -11.99
CA PHE A 80 -1.33 10.50 -11.27
C PHE A 80 -0.46 11.53 -12.02
N ASN A 81 0.26 12.36 -11.26
CA ASN A 81 1.20 13.34 -11.79
C ASN A 81 2.63 12.76 -11.88
N SER A 82 3.53 13.44 -12.60
CA SER A 82 4.92 12.97 -12.77
C SER A 82 5.72 12.95 -11.47
N GLU A 83 5.36 13.79 -10.50
CA GLU A 83 6.01 13.82 -9.18
C GLU A 83 5.70 12.55 -8.37
N PHE A 84 4.43 12.12 -8.37
CA PHE A 84 3.99 10.87 -7.76
C PHE A 84 4.64 9.67 -8.42
N GLU A 85 4.67 9.64 -9.76
CA GLU A 85 5.39 8.61 -10.49
C GLU A 85 6.86 8.53 -10.06
N ALA A 86 7.54 9.69 -9.94
CA ALA A 86 8.92 9.74 -9.49
C ALA A 86 9.05 9.20 -8.06
N ILE A 87 8.22 9.63 -7.11
CA ILE A 87 8.29 9.16 -5.72
C ILE A 87 8.11 7.64 -5.62
N ILE A 88 7.16 7.09 -6.36
CA ILE A 88 6.85 5.66 -6.33
C ILE A 88 7.88 4.82 -7.10
N CYS A 89 8.44 5.37 -8.18
CA CYS A 89 9.42 4.67 -9.01
C CYS A 89 10.88 4.86 -8.55
N HIS A 90 11.17 5.81 -7.68
CA HIS A 90 12.49 5.91 -7.07
C HIS A 90 12.47 5.11 -5.77
N PRO A 91 13.36 4.12 -5.59
CA PRO A 91 13.49 3.48 -4.29
C PRO A 91 13.83 4.58 -3.29
N LEU A 92 13.03 4.69 -2.22
CA LEU A 92 13.41 5.49 -1.07
C LEU A 92 14.75 4.91 -0.62
N SER A 93 15.85 5.64 -0.86
CA SER A 93 17.12 5.29 -0.22
C SER A 93 16.80 5.09 1.25
N PRO A 94 17.16 3.95 1.86
CA PRO A 94 17.03 3.82 3.29
C PRO A 94 17.79 5.02 3.85
N LEU A 95 17.08 5.92 4.53
CA LEU A 95 17.72 6.91 5.38
C LEU A 95 18.43 6.07 6.43
N ILE A 96 19.67 5.68 6.15
CA ILE A 96 20.60 5.25 7.17
C ILE A 96 20.72 6.49 8.06
N PRO A 97 20.24 6.47 9.31
CA PRO A 97 20.74 7.45 10.25
C PRO A 97 22.21 7.10 10.38
N ASN A 98 23.08 7.82 9.69
CA ASN A 98 24.49 7.84 10.02
C ASN A 98 24.55 8.31 11.46
N SER A 99 24.58 7.35 12.37
CA SER A 99 24.95 7.54 13.75
C SER A 99 26.44 7.77 13.71
N GLU A 100 26.88 8.98 13.35
CA GLU A 100 28.16 9.42 13.87
C GLU A 100 28.03 9.45 15.40
N PRO A 101 28.92 8.78 16.15
CA PRO A 101 29.00 9.00 17.58
C PRO A 101 29.51 10.43 17.79
N CYS A 102 28.58 11.38 17.95
CA CYS A 102 28.91 12.74 18.40
C CYS A 102 29.68 12.64 19.73
N PRO A 103 30.93 13.13 19.81
CA PRO A 103 31.51 13.43 21.11
C PRO A 103 30.73 14.62 21.67
N SER A 104 30.07 14.39 22.82
CA SER A 104 29.41 15.42 23.60
C SER A 104 30.33 16.63 23.82
N PRO A 105 29.80 17.85 23.66
CA PRO A 105 29.87 18.75 24.80
C PRO A 105 28.55 19.46 25.03
N THR A 106 28.04 19.25 26.25
CA THR A 106 27.28 20.20 27.07
C THR A 106 26.06 20.88 26.43
N HIS A 107 24.89 20.42 26.88
CA HIS A 107 23.58 21.09 26.82
C HIS A 107 23.67 22.63 26.93
N PRO A 108 22.83 23.34 26.17
CA PRO A 108 21.68 23.95 26.83
C PRO A 108 20.35 23.51 26.19
N LYS A 109 19.52 22.96 27.07
CA LYS A 109 18.05 22.87 27.06
C LYS A 109 17.33 23.66 25.96
N VAL A 110 16.79 22.95 24.96
CA VAL A 110 15.50 23.30 24.35
C VAL A 110 14.66 22.02 24.30
N GLU A 111 13.76 21.96 25.26
CA GLU A 111 12.78 20.92 25.51
C GLU A 111 11.58 21.17 24.60
N THR A 112 11.59 20.54 23.42
CA THR A 112 10.35 20.24 22.71
C THR A 112 10.35 18.74 22.49
N ALA A 113 10.06 18.03 23.58
CA ALA A 113 9.68 16.64 23.53
C ALA A 113 8.56 16.51 22.49
N ILE A 114 8.78 15.68 21.47
CA ILE A 114 7.68 15.18 20.67
C ILE A 114 6.78 14.48 21.68
N SER A 115 5.62 15.08 21.94
CA SER A 115 4.66 14.58 22.92
C SER A 115 4.29 13.16 22.53
N GLU A 116 4.74 12.20 23.33
CA GLU A 116 4.34 10.80 23.22
C GLU A 116 2.81 10.75 23.29
N PHE A 117 2.19 10.14 22.28
CA PHE A 117 0.73 10.07 22.20
C PHE A 117 0.24 9.12 23.30
N HIS A 118 -0.17 9.69 24.43
CA HIS A 118 -0.95 9.01 25.45
C HIS A 118 -2.43 9.27 25.18
N PRO A 119 -3.15 8.38 24.45
CA PRO A 119 -4.59 8.49 24.38
C PRO A 119 -5.11 8.35 25.81
N SER A 120 -5.82 9.36 26.31
CA SER A 120 -6.56 9.23 27.56
C SER A 120 -7.76 8.31 27.31
N ILE A 121 -7.54 7.01 27.48
CA ILE A 121 -8.54 5.96 27.22
C ILE A 121 -9.71 6.02 28.25
N ALA A 122 -9.55 6.77 29.34
CA ALA A 122 -10.40 6.65 30.52
C ALA A 122 -11.70 7.50 30.52
N GLY A 123 -12.05 8.23 29.44
CA GLY A 123 -13.20 9.15 29.49
C GLY A 123 -14.04 9.31 28.23
N GLU A 124 -13.67 8.70 27.11
CA GLU A 124 -14.35 8.95 25.84
C GLU A 124 -15.64 8.11 25.70
N PRO A 125 -16.83 8.72 25.51
CA PRO A 125 -18.08 8.00 25.33
C PRO A 125 -18.06 7.09 24.10
N PHE A 126 -17.17 7.37 23.13
CA PHE A 126 -16.92 6.51 21.98
C PHE A 126 -16.32 5.15 22.39
N ILE A 127 -15.35 5.13 23.30
CA ILE A 127 -14.70 3.90 23.77
C ILE A 127 -15.67 3.06 24.62
N ALA A 128 -16.50 3.72 25.43
CA ALA A 128 -17.56 3.06 26.19
C ALA A 128 -18.59 2.40 25.26
N LYS A 129 -18.94 3.05 24.14
CA LYS A 129 -19.80 2.44 23.12
C LYS A 129 -19.15 1.23 22.45
N LEU A 130 -17.85 1.31 22.12
CA LEU A 130 -17.12 0.17 21.52
C LEU A 130 -17.05 -1.03 22.45
N THR A 131 -16.75 -0.82 23.73
CA THR A 131 -16.71 -1.89 24.73
C THR A 131 -18.09 -2.51 24.96
N ASN A 132 -19.16 -1.71 24.99
CA ASN A 132 -20.53 -2.22 25.10
C ASN A 132 -20.92 -3.06 23.86
N LEU A 133 -20.55 -2.61 22.66
CA LEU A 133 -20.80 -3.33 21.42
C LEU A 133 -20.09 -4.70 21.39
N MET A 134 -18.82 -4.73 21.84
CA MET A 134 -18.07 -5.98 21.97
C MET A 134 -18.72 -6.94 22.95
N GLN A 135 -19.16 -6.47 24.13
CA GLN A 135 -19.83 -7.32 25.12
C GLN A 135 -21.16 -7.89 24.60
N GLN A 136 -21.92 -7.08 23.86
CA GLN A 136 -23.16 -7.52 23.25
C GLN A 136 -22.92 -8.62 22.20
N TRP A 137 -21.85 -8.49 21.41
CA TRP A 137 -21.46 -9.51 20.42
C TRP A 137 -21.06 -10.83 21.08
N THR A 138 -20.22 -10.78 22.12
CA THR A 138 -19.82 -12.00 22.87
C THR A 138 -20.98 -12.69 23.57
N SER A 139 -22.03 -11.94 23.93
CA SER A 139 -23.22 -12.50 24.55
C SER A 139 -24.14 -13.21 23.55
N GLN A 140 -24.09 -12.84 22.26
CA GLN A 140 -24.88 -13.49 21.19
C GLN A 140 -24.27 -14.82 20.70
N GLU A 141 -22.95 -14.98 20.80
CA GLU A 141 -22.28 -16.25 20.47
C GLU A 141 -22.48 -17.33 21.54
N SER A 142 -22.65 -16.94 22.80
CA SER A 142 -22.88 -17.88 23.91
C SER A 142 -24.29 -18.50 23.90
N THR A 143 -25.29 -17.81 23.34
CA THR A 143 -26.68 -18.31 23.25
C THR A 143 -26.93 -19.31 22.12
N LEU A 144 -25.99 -19.50 21.18
CA LEU A 144 -26.15 -20.45 20.07
C LEU A 144 -25.55 -21.84 20.33
N GLN A 145 -24.98 -22.09 21.51
CA GLN A 145 -24.41 -23.41 21.89
C GLN A 145 -25.20 -24.21 22.93
N GLN A 146 -26.41 -23.79 23.30
CA GLN A 146 -27.31 -24.63 24.11
C GLN A 146 -28.63 -24.87 23.38
N VAL A 147 -28.62 -25.85 22.48
CA VAL A 147 -29.82 -26.59 22.08
C VAL A 147 -29.55 -28.07 22.43
N PRO A 148 -30.40 -28.71 23.25
CA PRO A 148 -30.23 -30.10 23.70
C PRO A 148 -30.44 -31.12 22.57
#